data_AF-A0A1Y3N4J1-F1
#
_entry.id   AF-A0A1Y3N4J1-F1
#
_cell.length_a   1.000
_cell.length_b   1.000
_cell.length_c   1.000
_cell.angle_alpha   90.00
_cell.angle_beta   90.00
_cell.angle_gamma   90.00
#
_symmetry.space_group_name_H-M   'P 1'
#
loop_
_entity.id
_entity.type
_entity.pdbx_description
1 polymer ?
#
loop_
_entity_poly.entity_id
_entity_poly.type
_entity_poly.pdbx_seq_one_letter_code
_entity_poly.pdbx_strand_id
1 'polypeptide(L)'
;MKVFSKEYSIKKDNINEIPKYINENNENNVEVKLYFENGYYNMKNLEIDTFDFNVDKNISFIGRPQGTRFDFGKERKGAMKIVFIEGKGHKLTIENIIFENYKSQDNLFALQITIFTIDFYIEINNCIFRNSITPYIAVVKNTPSTFKIFEHEHILINNCSFLNNNGPLTFVNQYYKDSSKDLIIRVKNSNFSTNNGIIHSSNSKVYFDNCYFSNIQRYNELFSTVFFASNESYNDLEIRNTVFENIDVNEPRPILENNRLNLM
;
A
#
# COMPACT_ATOMS: atom_id res chain seq x y z
N MET A 1 -10.88 16.45 -23.27
CA MET A 1 -12.00 15.48 -23.08
C MET A 1 -12.68 15.83 -21.76
N LYS A 2 -14.01 15.86 -21.68
CA LYS A 2 -14.69 16.10 -20.40
C LYS A 2 -14.61 14.82 -19.57
N VAL A 3 -14.13 14.92 -18.34
CA VAL A 3 -14.14 13.83 -17.36
C VAL A 3 -15.41 13.99 -16.53
N PHE A 4 -16.18 12.92 -16.40
CA PHE A 4 -17.34 12.89 -15.52
C PHE A 4 -16.97 12.16 -14.23
N SER A 5 -17.63 12.49 -13.11
CA SER A 5 -17.45 11.78 -11.84
C SER A 5 -18.79 11.26 -11.34
N LYS A 6 -18.81 10.00 -10.88
CA LYS A 6 -19.90 9.41 -10.10
C LYS A 6 -19.46 9.30 -8.65
N GLU A 7 -20.29 9.83 -7.76
CA GLU A 7 -20.00 9.91 -6.33
C GLU A 7 -20.99 9.06 -5.55
N TYR A 8 -20.47 8.20 -4.66
CA TYR A 8 -21.24 7.33 -3.81
C TYR A 8 -20.97 7.65 -2.35
N SER A 9 -22.05 7.76 -1.59
CA SER A 9 -22.01 7.84 -0.14
C SER A 9 -22.01 6.42 0.44
N ILE A 10 -20.92 6.07 1.14
CA ILE A 10 -20.77 4.80 1.83
C ILE A 10 -21.10 5.00 3.30
N LYS A 11 -22.13 4.31 3.76
CA LYS A 11 -22.58 4.21 5.14
C LYS A 11 -22.38 2.78 5.65
N LYS A 12 -22.56 2.58 6.95
CA LYS A 12 -22.40 1.26 7.57
C LYS A 12 -23.30 0.18 6.96
N ASP A 13 -24.50 0.55 6.55
CA ASP A 13 -25.53 -0.34 6.02
C ASP A 13 -25.28 -0.77 4.57
N ASN A 14 -24.50 0.01 3.79
CA ASN A 14 -24.22 -0.29 2.38
C ASN A 14 -22.74 -0.57 2.06
N ILE A 15 -21.86 -0.68 3.07
CA ILE A 15 -20.43 -0.92 2.84
C ILE A 15 -20.17 -2.21 2.03
N ASN A 16 -21.00 -3.25 2.21
CA ASN A 16 -20.90 -4.49 1.43
C ASN A 16 -21.18 -4.29 -0.08
N GLU A 17 -21.76 -3.15 -0.48
CA GLU A 17 -22.08 -2.83 -1.88
C GLU A 17 -20.92 -2.13 -2.62
N ILE A 18 -19.78 -1.87 -1.98
CA ILE A 18 -18.62 -1.23 -2.63
C ILE A 18 -18.25 -1.88 -3.98
N PRO A 19 -18.11 -3.21 -4.10
CA PRO A 19 -17.74 -3.83 -5.38
C PRO A 19 -18.79 -3.57 -6.46
N LYS A 20 -20.06 -3.55 -6.08
CA LYS A 20 -21.18 -3.23 -6.98
C LYS A 20 -21.06 -1.78 -7.48
N TYR A 21 -20.82 -0.80 -6.61
CA TYR A 21 -20.65 0.60 -7.02
C TYR A 21 -19.45 0.83 -7.94
N ILE A 22 -18.39 0.05 -7.81
CA ILE A 22 -17.23 0.15 -8.71
C ILE A 22 -17.55 -0.47 -10.07
N ASN A 23 -18.20 -1.64 -10.08
CA ASN A 23 -18.42 -2.45 -11.29
C ASN A 23 -19.63 -2.00 -12.15
N GLU A 24 -20.63 -1.34 -11.58
CA GLU A 24 -21.84 -0.91 -12.32
C GLU A 24 -21.60 0.30 -13.24
N ASN A 25 -20.41 0.91 -13.23
CA ASN A 25 -20.11 2.16 -13.92
C ASN A 25 -19.12 2.00 -15.08
N ASN A 26 -19.47 1.20 -16.08
CA ASN A 26 -18.60 0.87 -17.22
C ASN A 26 -18.57 1.94 -18.33
N GLU A 27 -19.10 3.13 -18.07
CA GLU A 27 -19.03 4.24 -19.02
C GLU A 27 -17.59 4.77 -19.11
N ASN A 28 -17.09 4.93 -20.35
CA ASN A 28 -15.76 5.48 -20.60
C ASN A 28 -15.63 6.90 -20.00
N ASN A 29 -14.48 7.19 -19.37
CA ASN A 29 -14.12 8.49 -18.78
C ASN A 29 -14.91 8.92 -17.53
N VAL A 30 -15.44 7.97 -16.77
CA VAL A 30 -16.07 8.24 -15.46
C VAL A 30 -15.11 7.91 -14.32
N GLU A 31 -14.80 8.88 -13.47
CA GLU A 31 -14.17 8.65 -12.16
C GLU A 31 -15.22 8.18 -11.15
N VAL A 32 -14.88 7.20 -10.32
CA VAL A 32 -15.72 6.74 -9.20
C VAL A 32 -15.14 7.20 -7.88
N LYS A 33 -15.91 7.96 -7.10
CA LYS A 33 -15.53 8.41 -5.76
C LYS A 33 -16.45 7.81 -4.72
N LEU A 34 -15.87 7.15 -3.72
CA LEU A 34 -16.57 6.52 -2.60
C LEU A 34 -16.26 7.33 -1.33
N TYR A 35 -17.24 8.10 -0.85
CA TYR A 35 -17.10 8.93 0.36
C TYR A 35 -17.66 8.19 1.57
N PHE A 36 -16.82 7.93 2.57
CA PHE A 36 -17.22 7.24 3.79
C PHE A 36 -17.79 8.23 4.82
N GLU A 37 -19.12 8.25 4.98
CA GLU A 37 -19.81 9.22 5.85
C GLU A 37 -19.64 8.96 7.34
N ASN A 38 -19.52 7.70 7.74
CA ASN A 38 -19.34 7.34 9.13
C ASN A 38 -17.87 7.47 9.52
N GLY A 39 -17.58 7.90 10.76
CA GLY A 39 -16.19 7.94 11.26
C GLY A 39 -15.64 6.56 11.62
N TYR A 40 -16.48 5.52 11.61
CA TYR A 40 -16.12 4.18 12.07
C TYR A 40 -16.91 3.11 11.32
N TYR A 41 -16.18 2.11 10.83
CA TYR A 41 -16.69 0.88 10.22
C TYR A 41 -16.06 -0.31 10.93
N ASN A 42 -16.91 -1.20 11.45
CA ASN A 42 -16.48 -2.44 12.04
C ASN A 42 -16.37 -3.50 10.93
N MET A 43 -15.16 -3.74 10.45
CA MET A 43 -14.91 -4.62 9.30
C MET A 43 -15.13 -6.09 9.65
N LYS A 44 -15.07 -6.47 10.93
CA LYS A 44 -15.36 -7.84 11.40
C LYS A 44 -16.80 -8.27 11.11
N ASN A 45 -17.73 -7.32 11.04
CA ASN A 45 -19.14 -7.59 10.83
C ASN A 45 -19.54 -7.65 9.35
N LEU A 46 -18.59 -7.49 8.43
CA LEU A 46 -18.87 -7.59 7.00
C LEU A 46 -19.30 -9.00 6.62
N GLU A 47 -20.20 -9.07 5.65
CA GLU A 47 -20.68 -10.34 5.10
C GLU A 47 -19.65 -10.95 4.15
N ILE A 48 -18.78 -10.11 3.59
CA ILE A 48 -17.74 -10.49 2.64
C ILE A 48 -16.36 -10.49 3.31
N ASP A 49 -15.56 -11.49 2.94
CA ASP A 49 -14.17 -11.57 3.37
C ASP A 49 -13.30 -10.54 2.64
N THR A 50 -13.54 -10.32 1.35
CA THR A 50 -12.75 -9.40 0.53
C THR A 50 -13.60 -8.54 -0.39
N PHE A 51 -13.19 -7.29 -0.57
CA PHE A 51 -13.65 -6.40 -1.63
C PHE A 51 -12.76 -6.63 -2.86
N ASP A 52 -13.28 -7.33 -3.87
CA ASP A 52 -12.52 -7.68 -5.06
C ASP A 52 -13.01 -6.81 -6.24
N PHE A 53 -12.10 -6.04 -6.85
CA PHE A 53 -12.43 -5.20 -8.01
C PHE A 53 -11.23 -4.89 -8.91
N ASN A 54 -11.55 -4.57 -10.17
CA ASN A 54 -10.57 -4.12 -11.16
C ASN A 54 -10.50 -2.59 -11.20
N VAL A 55 -9.33 -2.06 -11.53
CA VAL A 55 -9.12 -0.62 -11.77
C VAL A 55 -9.08 -0.37 -13.27
N ASP A 56 -10.27 -0.21 -13.85
CA ASP A 56 -10.55 0.13 -15.26
C ASP A 56 -11.03 1.59 -15.42
N LYS A 57 -10.99 2.36 -14.34
CA LYS A 57 -11.21 3.81 -14.27
C LYS A 57 -10.52 4.39 -13.04
N ASN A 58 -10.53 5.71 -12.89
CA ASN A 58 -10.04 6.33 -11.66
C ASN A 58 -11.00 6.02 -10.51
N ILE A 59 -10.46 5.52 -9.40
CA ILE A 59 -11.24 5.14 -8.21
C ILE A 59 -10.65 5.85 -6.99
N SER A 60 -11.50 6.50 -6.21
CA SER A 60 -11.08 7.21 -5.00
C SER A 60 -11.88 6.74 -3.78
N PHE A 61 -11.19 6.25 -2.74
CA PHE A 61 -11.73 5.93 -1.43
C PHE A 61 -11.42 7.07 -0.47
N ILE A 62 -12.44 7.81 -0.03
CA ILE A 62 -12.27 9.08 0.66
C ILE A 62 -12.93 9.02 2.03
N GLY A 63 -12.11 9.00 3.08
CA GLY A 63 -12.55 9.11 4.47
C GLY A 63 -12.83 10.55 4.89
N ARG A 64 -13.32 10.71 6.12
CA ARG A 64 -13.57 12.02 6.73
C ARG A 64 -12.25 12.75 7.03
N PRO A 65 -12.23 14.09 7.10
CA PRO A 65 -11.00 14.85 7.41
C PRO A 65 -10.35 14.48 8.76
N GLN A 66 -11.14 14.02 9.74
CA GLN A 66 -10.63 13.54 11.04
C GLN A 66 -10.15 12.08 11.00
N GLY A 67 -10.19 11.44 9.82
CA GLY A 67 -9.98 10.01 9.62
C GLY A 67 -11.28 9.22 9.68
N THR A 68 -11.44 8.29 8.73
CA THR A 68 -12.43 7.22 8.79
C THR A 68 -11.77 5.93 9.24
N ARG A 69 -12.28 5.31 10.31
CA ARG A 69 -11.66 4.13 10.91
C ARG A 69 -12.23 2.82 10.38
N PHE A 70 -11.38 2.02 9.75
CA PHE A 70 -11.63 0.64 9.37
C PHE A 70 -10.97 -0.27 10.41
N ASP A 71 -11.80 -0.73 11.34
CA ASP A 71 -11.37 -1.59 12.43
C ASP A 71 -11.63 -3.06 12.09
N PHE A 72 -10.55 -3.79 11.88
CA PHE A 72 -10.59 -5.19 11.49
C PHE A 72 -10.80 -6.13 12.67
N GLY A 73 -10.70 -5.65 13.92
CA GLY A 73 -10.96 -6.46 15.10
C GLY A 73 -10.10 -7.73 15.20
N LYS A 74 -8.89 -7.70 14.62
CA LYS A 74 -7.97 -8.84 14.46
C LYS A 74 -8.50 -9.97 13.58
N GLU A 75 -9.32 -9.62 12.60
CA GLU A 75 -9.85 -10.51 11.56
C GLU A 75 -9.39 -10.05 10.16
N ARG A 76 -9.61 -10.89 9.16
CA ARG A 76 -9.21 -10.62 7.77
C ARG A 76 -10.29 -9.95 6.90
N LYS A 77 -11.52 -9.85 7.41
CA LYS A 77 -12.71 -9.42 6.65
C LYS A 77 -12.60 -7.99 6.15
N GLY A 78 -13.15 -7.74 4.97
CA GLY A 78 -13.08 -6.44 4.30
C GLY A 78 -11.69 -6.08 3.79
N ALA A 79 -10.79 -7.05 3.65
CA ALA A 79 -9.55 -6.84 2.91
C ALA A 79 -9.87 -6.49 1.45
N MET A 80 -9.06 -5.65 0.82
CA MET A 80 -9.28 -5.21 -0.56
C MET A 80 -8.30 -5.90 -1.50
N LYS A 81 -8.83 -6.60 -2.51
CA LYS A 81 -8.06 -7.13 -3.63
C LYS A 81 -8.30 -6.29 -4.86
N ILE A 82 -7.26 -5.59 -5.27
CA ILE A 82 -7.32 -4.56 -6.30
C ILE A 82 -6.49 -5.04 -7.48
N VAL A 83 -7.06 -5.05 -8.68
CA VAL A 83 -6.36 -5.52 -9.87
C VAL A 83 -6.30 -4.45 -10.95
N PHE A 84 -5.09 -4.06 -11.35
CA PHE A 84 -4.88 -3.22 -12.52
C PHE A 84 -4.66 -4.11 -13.75
N ILE A 85 -5.66 -4.24 -14.62
CA ILE A 85 -5.60 -5.14 -15.80
C ILE A 85 -5.12 -4.41 -17.05
N GLU A 86 -5.59 -3.18 -17.30
CA GLU A 86 -5.39 -2.49 -18.58
C GLU A 86 -4.47 -1.27 -18.47
N GLY A 87 -3.62 -1.04 -19.47
CA GLY A 87 -2.70 0.10 -19.58
C GLY A 87 -3.34 1.36 -20.11
N LYS A 88 -4.19 1.94 -19.28
CA LYS A 88 -4.90 3.19 -19.56
C LYS A 88 -4.53 4.33 -18.60
N GLY A 89 -3.53 4.12 -17.74
CA GLY A 89 -3.05 5.13 -16.80
C GLY A 89 -4.05 5.46 -15.70
N HIS A 90 -4.87 4.48 -15.31
CA HIS A 90 -5.85 4.66 -14.26
C HIS A 90 -5.21 4.81 -12.89
N LYS A 91 -5.88 5.59 -12.05
CA LYS A 91 -5.42 5.95 -10.71
C LYS A 91 -6.33 5.40 -9.63
N LEU A 92 -5.74 4.76 -8.63
CA LEU A 92 -6.37 4.49 -7.35
C LEU A 92 -5.94 5.54 -6.32
N THR A 93 -6.89 6.16 -5.64
CA THR A 93 -6.63 7.06 -4.51
C THR A 93 -7.26 6.50 -3.24
N ILE A 94 -6.51 6.49 -2.14
CA ILE A 94 -7.00 6.17 -0.80
C ILE A 94 -6.62 7.33 0.12
N GLU A 95 -7.61 8.02 0.70
CA GLU A 95 -7.40 9.24 1.45
C GLU A 95 -8.13 9.26 2.80
N ASN A 96 -7.45 9.72 3.85
CA ASN A 96 -8.02 9.94 5.19
C ASN A 96 -8.63 8.67 5.83
N ILE A 97 -8.01 7.50 5.63
CA ILE A 97 -8.46 6.23 6.22
C ILE A 97 -7.49 5.76 7.30
N ILE A 98 -8.04 5.31 8.43
CA ILE A 98 -7.33 4.68 9.54
C ILE A 98 -7.59 3.16 9.45
N PHE A 99 -6.61 2.41 8.99
CA PHE A 99 -6.61 0.95 9.00
C PHE A 99 -6.08 0.47 10.36
N GLU A 100 -6.86 -0.31 11.11
CA GLU A 100 -6.42 -0.78 12.43
C GLU A 100 -6.77 -2.22 12.76
N ASN A 101 -5.91 -2.85 13.56
CA ASN A 101 -6.13 -4.19 14.11
C ASN A 101 -6.27 -5.27 13.03
N TYR A 102 -5.54 -5.19 11.92
CA TYR A 102 -5.60 -6.21 10.88
C TYR A 102 -4.82 -7.47 11.27
N LYS A 103 -5.37 -8.63 10.94
CA LYS A 103 -4.69 -9.93 11.10
C LYS A 103 -5.19 -10.90 10.05
N SER A 104 -4.25 -11.58 9.42
CA SER A 104 -4.51 -12.67 8.48
C SER A 104 -3.62 -13.87 8.78
N GLN A 105 -4.03 -15.06 8.33
CA GLN A 105 -3.21 -16.28 8.41
C GLN A 105 -2.80 -16.80 7.03
N ASP A 106 -3.43 -16.34 5.94
CA ASP A 106 -3.38 -16.98 4.62
C ASP A 106 -2.71 -16.11 3.54
N ASN A 107 -1.67 -15.34 3.89
CA ASN A 107 -1.04 -14.36 2.99
C ASN A 107 -2.03 -13.37 2.36
N LEU A 108 -3.20 -13.17 2.99
CA LEU A 108 -4.12 -12.11 2.63
C LEU A 108 -3.69 -10.83 3.33
N PHE A 109 -3.63 -9.74 2.57
CA PHE A 109 -3.24 -8.41 3.03
C PHE A 109 -4.48 -7.52 3.09
N ALA A 110 -4.50 -6.51 3.96
CA ALA A 110 -5.63 -5.59 4.02
C ALA A 110 -5.81 -4.83 2.70
N LEU A 111 -4.69 -4.49 2.05
CA LEU A 111 -4.61 -3.93 0.71
C LEU A 111 -3.70 -4.82 -0.14
N GLN A 112 -4.29 -5.71 -0.94
CA GLN A 112 -3.57 -6.53 -1.90
C GLN A 112 -3.77 -5.97 -3.30
N ILE A 113 -2.71 -5.41 -3.87
CA ILE A 113 -2.70 -4.79 -5.18
C ILE A 113 -1.97 -5.72 -6.15
N THR A 114 -2.63 -6.13 -7.23
CA THR A 114 -2.04 -6.92 -8.31
C THR A 114 -2.04 -6.11 -9.59
N ILE A 115 -0.88 -6.02 -10.24
CA ILE A 115 -0.64 -5.16 -11.40
C ILE A 115 -0.30 -6.02 -12.61
N PHE A 116 -1.12 -5.94 -13.65
CA PHE A 116 -0.92 -6.55 -14.97
C PHE A 116 -0.71 -5.51 -16.08
N THR A 117 -0.45 -4.26 -15.71
CA THR A 117 -0.14 -3.16 -16.63
C THR A 117 1.09 -2.36 -16.18
N ILE A 118 1.76 -1.69 -17.11
CA ILE A 118 2.86 -0.77 -16.82
C ILE A 118 2.38 0.67 -16.55
N ASP A 119 1.13 0.99 -16.90
CA ASP A 119 0.59 2.35 -16.80
C ASP A 119 -0.52 2.37 -15.74
N PHE A 120 -0.12 2.58 -14.50
CA PHE A 120 -0.98 2.61 -13.33
C PHE A 120 -0.42 3.59 -12.28
N TYR A 121 -1.32 4.14 -11.47
CA TYR A 121 -0.97 5.09 -10.42
C TYR A 121 -1.74 4.75 -9.13
N ILE A 122 -1.05 4.82 -8.00
CA ILE A 122 -1.63 4.58 -6.68
C ILE A 122 -1.19 5.70 -5.76
N GLU A 123 -2.14 6.36 -5.12
CA GLU A 123 -1.88 7.37 -4.10
C GLU A 123 -2.56 7.00 -2.79
N ILE A 124 -1.77 6.94 -1.72
CA ILE A 124 -2.23 6.73 -0.35
C ILE A 124 -1.86 7.98 0.45
N ASN A 125 -2.87 8.77 0.80
CA ASN A 125 -2.70 10.11 1.35
C ASN A 125 -3.36 10.22 2.73
N ASN A 126 -2.67 10.82 3.70
CA ASN A 126 -3.24 11.14 5.03
C ASN A 126 -3.81 9.91 5.76
N CYS A 127 -3.21 8.73 5.56
CA CYS A 127 -3.70 7.47 6.13
C CYS A 127 -2.92 7.07 7.39
N ILE A 128 -3.58 6.31 8.27
CA ILE A 128 -2.94 5.72 9.45
C ILE A 128 -3.09 4.21 9.38
N PHE A 129 -2.00 3.49 9.60
CA PHE A 129 -1.96 2.04 9.64
C PHE A 129 -1.41 1.61 11.00
N ARG A 130 -2.23 0.94 11.82
CA ARG A 130 -1.81 0.65 13.19
C ARG A 130 -2.24 -0.69 13.76
N ASN A 131 -1.44 -1.20 14.69
CA ASN A 131 -1.72 -2.39 15.47
C ASN A 131 -1.97 -3.65 14.60
N SER A 132 -1.33 -3.75 13.44
CA SER A 132 -1.45 -4.95 12.62
C SER A 132 -0.49 -6.03 13.05
N ILE A 133 -0.95 -7.27 12.98
CA ILE A 133 -0.13 -8.46 13.20
C ILE A 133 0.53 -8.92 11.90
N THR A 134 -0.13 -8.67 10.77
CA THR A 134 0.33 -9.04 9.42
C THR A 134 0.63 -7.80 8.57
N PRO A 135 1.29 -7.92 7.42
CA PRO A 135 1.52 -6.77 6.56
C PRO A 135 0.20 -6.17 6.07
N TYR A 136 0.14 -4.84 5.99
CA TYR A 136 -1.05 -4.13 5.52
C TYR A 136 -1.13 -4.12 4.00
N ILE A 137 -0.01 -3.79 3.35
CA ILE A 137 0.04 -3.51 1.92
C ILE A 137 0.89 -4.60 1.26
N ALA A 138 0.34 -5.23 0.23
CA ALA A 138 1.12 -6.03 -0.70
C ALA A 138 0.90 -5.52 -2.11
N VAL A 139 2.00 -5.40 -2.84
CA VAL A 139 2.02 -5.01 -4.24
C VAL A 139 2.67 -6.14 -5.01
N VAL A 140 1.91 -6.74 -5.91
CA VAL A 140 2.35 -7.83 -6.78
C VAL A 140 2.32 -7.35 -8.21
N LYS A 141 3.48 -7.27 -8.85
CA LYS A 141 3.59 -6.87 -10.26
C LYS A 141 3.84 -8.08 -11.14
N ASN A 142 2.85 -8.36 -11.99
CA ASN A 142 2.76 -9.49 -12.91
C ASN A 142 2.84 -9.03 -14.38
N THR A 143 3.69 -8.05 -14.66
CA THR A 143 3.97 -7.65 -16.03
C THR A 143 5.41 -7.95 -16.38
N PRO A 144 5.68 -8.36 -17.64
CA PRO A 144 7.01 -8.26 -18.19
C PRO A 144 7.54 -6.84 -18.00
N SER A 145 8.85 -6.75 -17.79
CA SER A 145 9.58 -5.51 -17.96
C SER A 145 9.27 -4.93 -19.32
N THR A 146 8.95 -3.65 -19.37
CA THR A 146 9.17 -2.89 -20.60
C THR A 146 10.38 -2.01 -20.34
N PHE A 147 11.33 -1.93 -21.27
CA PHE A 147 12.49 -1.01 -21.18
C PHE A 147 12.10 0.48 -21.15
N LYS A 148 10.82 0.79 -20.93
CA LYS A 148 10.29 2.13 -20.77
C LYS A 148 10.75 2.68 -19.43
N ILE A 149 11.49 3.78 -19.49
CA ILE A 149 11.85 4.55 -18.32
C ILE A 149 10.63 5.40 -17.95
N PHE A 150 10.13 5.23 -16.74
CA PHE A 150 9.12 6.10 -16.17
C PHE A 150 9.79 7.19 -15.35
N GLU A 151 9.39 8.44 -15.58
CA GLU A 151 9.89 9.60 -14.83
C GLU A 151 9.06 9.90 -13.57
N HIS A 152 7.90 9.27 -13.43
CA HIS A 152 6.97 9.47 -12.32
C HIS A 152 6.89 8.26 -11.39
N GLU A 153 6.51 8.49 -10.14
CA GLU A 153 6.15 7.42 -9.22
C GLU A 153 4.88 6.69 -9.63
N HIS A 154 4.89 5.37 -9.47
CA HIS A 154 3.70 4.53 -9.67
C HIS A 154 2.90 4.43 -8.38
N ILE A 155 3.59 4.44 -7.24
CA ILE A 155 2.99 4.35 -5.91
C ILE A 155 3.53 5.51 -5.07
N LEU A 156 2.64 6.38 -4.64
CA LEU A 156 2.91 7.48 -3.72
C LEU A 156 2.21 7.20 -2.39
N ILE A 157 3.00 7.15 -1.31
CA ILE A 157 2.52 7.12 0.07
C ILE A 157 2.92 8.45 0.70
N ASN A 158 1.94 9.31 1.00
CA ASN A 158 2.21 10.68 1.44
C ASN A 158 1.45 11.03 2.72
N ASN A 159 2.15 11.69 3.65
CA ASN A 159 1.59 12.12 4.93
C ASN A 159 0.91 10.99 5.71
N CYS A 160 1.52 9.80 5.72
CA CYS A 160 0.96 8.62 6.37
C CYS A 160 1.66 8.31 7.70
N SER A 161 0.96 7.62 8.59
CA SER A 161 1.51 7.14 9.87
C SER A 161 1.39 5.64 10.02
N PHE A 162 2.50 4.99 10.32
CA PHE A 162 2.62 3.55 10.56
C PHE A 162 3.00 3.34 12.03
N LEU A 163 2.07 2.79 12.82
CA LEU A 163 2.18 2.80 14.28
C LEU A 163 1.97 1.39 14.87
N ASN A 164 2.92 0.90 15.66
CA ASN A 164 2.76 -0.34 16.42
C ASN A 164 2.41 -1.56 15.54
N ASN A 165 2.97 -1.66 14.34
CA ASN A 165 2.72 -2.80 13.45
C ASN A 165 3.77 -3.88 13.66
N ASN A 166 3.32 -5.10 13.94
CA ASN A 166 4.19 -6.26 14.06
C ASN A 166 4.52 -6.88 12.70
N GLY A 167 3.71 -6.65 11.66
CA GLY A 167 4.03 -7.08 10.29
C GLY A 167 4.74 -5.98 9.50
N PRO A 168 5.53 -6.33 8.47
CA PRO A 168 6.18 -5.34 7.62
C PRO A 168 5.14 -4.47 6.92
N LEU A 169 5.51 -3.24 6.60
CA LEU A 169 4.54 -2.34 5.99
C LEU A 169 4.13 -2.81 4.59
N THR A 170 5.13 -3.02 3.74
CA THR A 170 4.91 -3.32 2.32
C THR A 170 5.71 -4.53 1.88
N PHE A 171 5.04 -5.48 1.23
CA PHE A 171 5.67 -6.53 0.45
C PHE A 171 5.52 -6.23 -1.04
N VAL A 172 6.63 -5.98 -1.73
CA VAL A 172 6.65 -5.73 -3.17
C VAL A 172 7.34 -6.89 -3.85
N ASN A 173 6.57 -7.64 -4.64
CA ASN A 173 7.08 -8.76 -5.40
C ASN A 173 6.81 -8.59 -6.89
N GLN A 174 7.89 -8.62 -7.68
CA GLN A 174 7.83 -8.65 -9.13
C GLN A 174 8.28 -10.03 -9.60
N TYR A 175 7.34 -10.81 -10.15
CA TYR A 175 7.58 -12.20 -10.51
C TYR A 175 8.51 -12.36 -11.73
N TYR A 176 8.51 -11.38 -12.64
CA TYR A 176 9.38 -11.39 -13.80
C TYR A 176 10.77 -10.88 -13.42
N LYS A 177 11.77 -11.76 -13.53
CA LYS A 177 13.21 -11.49 -13.22
C LYS A 177 13.90 -10.59 -14.24
N ASP A 178 13.16 -9.98 -15.17
CA ASP A 178 13.76 -9.08 -16.13
C ASP A 178 14.29 -7.84 -15.41
N SER A 179 15.49 -7.43 -15.81
CA SER A 179 16.36 -6.45 -15.14
C SER A 179 15.84 -5.00 -15.05
N SER A 180 14.56 -4.73 -15.33
CA SER A 180 14.03 -3.37 -15.28
C SER A 180 13.60 -2.97 -13.88
N LYS A 181 14.06 -1.80 -13.46
CA LYS A 181 13.60 -1.07 -12.28
C LYS A 181 12.39 -0.21 -12.64
N ASP A 182 11.31 -0.85 -13.08
CA ASP A 182 10.16 -0.14 -13.64
C ASP A 182 9.11 0.22 -12.60
N LEU A 183 9.09 -0.43 -11.43
CA LEU A 183 8.24 -0.01 -10.32
C LEU A 183 8.92 1.07 -9.48
N ILE A 184 8.31 2.25 -9.39
CA ILE A 184 8.78 3.37 -8.56
C ILE A 184 7.81 3.60 -7.41
N ILE A 185 8.32 3.44 -6.19
CA ILE A 185 7.59 3.64 -4.93
C ILE A 185 8.20 4.82 -4.21
N ARG A 186 7.37 5.79 -3.83
CA ARG A 186 7.81 6.99 -3.12
C ARG A 186 7.01 7.16 -1.84
N VAL A 187 7.72 7.30 -0.73
CA VAL A 187 7.16 7.55 0.60
C VAL A 187 7.61 8.94 1.04
N LYS A 188 6.65 9.81 1.34
CA LYS A 188 6.87 11.22 1.66
C LYS A 188 6.19 11.62 2.96
N ASN A 189 6.83 12.50 3.73
CA ASN A 189 6.23 13.17 4.89
C ASN A 189 5.60 12.18 5.89
N SER A 190 6.18 10.99 6.03
CA SER A 190 5.52 9.87 6.72
C SER A 190 6.28 9.47 7.98
N ASN A 191 5.53 9.02 8.97
CA ASN A 191 6.04 8.63 10.28
C ASN A 191 5.90 7.12 10.51
N PHE A 192 6.96 6.51 11.03
CA PHE A 192 7.04 5.09 11.34
C PHE A 192 7.51 4.94 12.79
N SER A 193 6.57 4.61 13.68
CA SER A 193 6.88 4.41 15.10
C SER A 193 6.55 2.98 15.52
N THR A 194 7.53 2.29 16.09
CA THR A 194 7.34 0.99 16.72
C THR A 194 6.82 -0.05 15.73
N ASN A 195 7.49 -0.20 14.58
CA ASN A 195 7.10 -1.17 13.55
C ASN A 195 8.17 -2.23 13.36
N ASN A 196 7.74 -3.45 13.02
CA ASN A 196 8.63 -4.57 12.82
C ASN A 196 8.74 -4.91 11.32
N GLY A 197 9.91 -4.71 10.74
CA GLY A 197 10.14 -4.73 9.30
C GLY A 197 9.44 -3.56 8.61
N ILE A 198 10.08 -2.91 7.65
CA ILE A 198 9.46 -1.77 6.95
C ILE A 198 9.17 -2.14 5.49
N ILE A 199 10.18 -2.40 4.66
CA ILE A 199 9.97 -2.75 3.25
C ILE A 199 10.79 -3.97 2.85
N HIS A 200 10.10 -4.90 2.19
CA HIS A 200 10.72 -5.95 1.40
C HIS A 200 10.38 -5.71 -0.07
N SER A 201 11.40 -5.55 -0.89
CA SER A 201 11.22 -5.21 -2.30
C SER A 201 12.10 -6.01 -3.24
N SER A 202 11.50 -6.46 -4.34
CA SER A 202 12.17 -7.10 -5.46
C SER A 202 11.95 -6.28 -6.74
N ASN A 203 13.05 -5.85 -7.37
CA ASN A 203 13.10 -5.15 -8.65
C ASN A 203 12.39 -3.78 -8.70
N SER A 204 12.42 -3.01 -7.61
CA SER A 204 11.81 -1.67 -7.57
C SER A 204 12.78 -0.57 -7.15
N LYS A 205 12.39 0.68 -7.41
CA LYS A 205 13.04 1.86 -6.84
C LYS A 205 12.20 2.40 -5.69
N VAL A 206 12.78 2.47 -4.50
CA VAL A 206 12.11 2.95 -3.30
C VAL A 206 12.76 4.25 -2.84
N TYR A 207 11.95 5.28 -2.70
CA TYR A 207 12.38 6.62 -2.30
C TYR A 207 11.70 7.00 -0.98
N PHE A 208 12.49 7.32 0.04
CA PHE A 208 12.01 7.93 1.28
C PHE A 208 12.44 9.40 1.32
N ASP A 209 11.49 10.30 1.54
CA ASP A 209 11.75 11.74 1.60
C ASP A 209 10.97 12.39 2.74
N ASN A 210 11.66 13.16 3.59
CA ASN A 210 11.08 13.81 4.75
C ASN A 210 10.30 12.83 5.66
N CYS A 211 10.89 11.66 5.95
CA CYS A 211 10.26 10.65 6.79
C CYS A 211 10.92 10.60 8.18
N TYR A 212 10.21 9.99 9.13
CA TYR A 212 10.73 9.76 10.47
C TYR A 212 10.52 8.30 10.88
N PHE A 213 11.60 7.66 11.34
CA PHE A 213 11.62 6.28 11.80
C PHE A 213 12.05 6.23 13.25
N SER A 214 11.27 5.56 14.09
CA SER A 214 11.62 5.32 15.49
C SER A 214 11.20 3.95 16.00
N ASN A 215 12.01 3.40 16.89
CA ASN A 215 11.75 2.11 17.56
C ASN A 215 11.43 0.97 16.59
N ILE A 216 12.02 0.99 15.38
CA ILE A 216 11.81 -0.08 14.40
C ILE A 216 12.56 -1.34 14.82
N GLN A 217 11.94 -2.49 14.60
CA GLN A 217 12.51 -3.80 14.93
C GLN A 217 12.48 -4.72 13.70
N ARG A 218 13.10 -5.88 13.83
CA ARG A 218 12.97 -6.97 12.85
C ARG A 218 11.57 -7.57 12.90
N TYR A 219 11.03 -7.95 11.75
CA TYR A 219 9.74 -8.66 11.68
C TYR A 219 9.80 -10.06 12.31
N ASN A 220 10.60 -10.96 11.74
CA ASN A 220 10.73 -12.34 12.21
C ASN A 220 12.04 -12.97 11.72
N GLU A 221 12.29 -14.23 12.08
CA GLU A 221 13.50 -14.99 11.72
C GLU A 221 13.74 -15.15 10.21
N LEU A 222 12.69 -15.10 9.39
CA LEU A 222 12.80 -15.22 7.93
C LEU A 222 13.31 -13.95 7.27
N PHE A 223 13.23 -12.80 7.96
CA PHE A 223 13.68 -11.52 7.46
C PHE A 223 14.89 -11.06 8.26
N SER A 224 16.05 -11.08 7.63
CA SER A 224 17.33 -10.73 8.23
C SER A 224 17.50 -9.22 8.51
N THR A 225 16.56 -8.38 8.06
CA THR A 225 16.66 -6.91 8.15
C THR A 225 15.58 -6.25 9.00
N VAL A 226 15.91 -5.04 9.45
CA VAL A 226 15.03 -4.19 10.26
C VAL A 226 14.24 -3.21 9.38
N PHE A 227 14.90 -2.56 8.42
CA PHE A 227 14.29 -1.46 7.66
C PHE A 227 14.02 -1.85 6.21
N PHE A 228 15.04 -2.19 5.43
CA PHE A 228 14.89 -2.49 4.01
C PHE A 228 15.66 -3.75 3.62
N ALA A 229 14.95 -4.68 2.97
CA ALA A 229 15.57 -5.85 2.36
C ALA A 229 15.22 -5.97 0.87
N SER A 230 16.21 -6.41 0.12
CA SER A 230 16.07 -6.79 -1.28
C SER A 230 16.94 -8.01 -1.58
N ASN A 231 16.32 -9.09 -2.05
CA ASN A 231 17.06 -10.28 -2.45
C ASN A 231 17.53 -10.23 -3.91
N GLU A 232 17.10 -9.24 -4.68
CA GLU A 232 17.35 -9.13 -6.11
C GLU A 232 18.34 -8.00 -6.44
N SER A 233 19.06 -8.13 -7.56
CA SER A 233 20.14 -7.20 -7.94
C SER A 233 19.67 -5.84 -8.48
N TYR A 234 18.36 -5.65 -8.68
CA TYR A 234 17.80 -4.49 -9.37
C TYR A 234 16.91 -3.65 -8.46
N ASN A 235 17.35 -3.37 -7.23
CA ASN A 235 16.65 -2.45 -6.35
C ASN A 235 17.45 -1.17 -6.12
N ASP A 236 16.79 -0.02 -6.22
CA ASP A 236 17.34 1.27 -5.79
C ASP A 236 16.68 1.69 -4.48
N LEU A 237 17.49 2.17 -3.53
CA LEU A 237 17.00 2.80 -2.32
C LEU A 237 17.61 4.20 -2.23
N GLU A 238 16.76 5.20 -2.10
CA GLU A 238 17.17 6.58 -1.87
C GLU A 238 16.47 7.08 -0.61
N ILE A 239 17.22 7.70 0.29
CA ILE A 239 16.71 8.22 1.56
C ILE A 239 17.17 9.67 1.68
N ARG A 240 16.21 10.61 1.73
CA ARG A 240 16.46 12.05 1.81
C ARG A 240 15.70 12.67 2.95
N ASN A 241 16.33 13.66 3.60
CA ASN A 241 15.72 14.47 4.66
C ASN A 241 15.02 13.63 5.75
N THR A 242 15.51 12.43 6.01
CA THR A 242 14.82 11.44 6.83
C THR A 242 15.58 11.23 8.13
N VAL A 243 14.84 11.10 9.23
CA VAL A 243 15.40 10.93 10.57
C VAL A 243 15.17 9.50 11.03
N PHE A 244 16.21 8.89 11.60
CA PHE A 244 16.15 7.62 12.32
C PHE A 244 16.52 7.90 13.77
N GLU A 245 15.61 7.64 14.70
CA GLU A 245 15.78 7.91 16.13
C GLU A 245 15.46 6.66 16.96
N ASN A 246 16.18 6.42 18.04
CA ASN A 246 15.89 5.32 18.99
C ASN A 246 15.79 3.95 18.29
N ILE A 247 16.77 3.65 17.45
CA ILE A 247 16.88 2.37 16.72
C ILE A 247 17.72 1.41 17.57
N ASP A 248 17.10 0.84 18.60
CA ASP A 248 17.71 -0.17 19.46
C ASP A 248 17.13 -1.55 19.13
N VAL A 249 17.79 -2.24 18.20
CA VAL A 249 17.31 -3.52 17.65
C VAL A 249 17.68 -4.64 18.63
N ASN A 250 16.70 -5.46 19.03
CA ASN A 250 16.90 -6.51 20.05
C ASN A 250 17.97 -7.57 19.72
N GLU A 251 18.42 -7.64 18.46
CA GLU A 251 19.43 -8.58 17.98
C GLU A 251 20.40 -7.89 17.00
N PRO A 252 21.66 -8.37 16.87
CA PRO A 252 22.62 -7.83 15.91
C PRO A 252 22.21 -8.20 14.48
N ARG A 253 21.40 -7.34 13.87
CA ARG A 253 20.86 -7.51 12.52
C ARG A 253 21.10 -6.26 11.69
N PRO A 254 21.33 -6.42 10.38
CA PRO A 254 21.46 -5.27 9.49
C PRO A 254 20.18 -4.43 9.45
N ILE A 255 20.35 -3.11 9.44
CA ILE A 255 19.25 -2.18 9.15
C ILE A 255 18.87 -2.31 7.67
N LEU A 256 19.87 -2.43 6.79
CA LEU A 256 19.75 -2.56 5.34
C LEU A 256 20.44 -3.83 4.87
N GLU A 257 19.77 -4.62 4.02
CA GLU A 257 20.40 -5.73 3.31
C GLU A 257 19.94 -5.75 1.86
N ASN A 258 20.92 -5.82 0.96
CA ASN A 258 20.64 -5.94 -0.45
C ASN A 258 21.86 -6.56 -1.15
N ASN A 259 21.60 -7.50 -2.05
CA ASN A 259 22.64 -8.20 -2.79
C ASN A 259 23.44 -7.28 -3.75
N ARG A 260 22.89 -6.13 -4.18
CA ARG A 260 23.55 -5.08 -5.00
C ARG A 260 22.86 -3.71 -4.84
N LEU A 261 22.99 -3.07 -3.68
CA LEU A 261 22.38 -1.75 -3.47
C LEU A 261 23.15 -0.64 -4.20
N ASN A 262 22.46 0.12 -5.04
CA ASN A 262 22.90 1.47 -5.37
C ASN A 262 22.36 2.43 -4.32
N LEU A 263 23.24 2.93 -3.46
CA LEU A 263 22.93 4.06 -2.57
C LEU A 263 23.14 5.35 -3.36
N MET A 264 22.08 6.15 -3.50
CA MET A 264 22.08 7.45 -4.18
C MET A 264 21.80 8.58 -3.21
#